data_AF-A0A349EK11-F1
#
_entry.id   AF-A0A349EK11-F1
#
_cell.length_a   1.000
_cell.length_b   1.000
_cell.length_c   1.000
_cell.angle_alpha   90.00
_cell.angle_beta   90.00
_cell.angle_gamma   90.00
#
_symmetry.space_group_name_H-M   'P 1'
#
loop_
_entity.id
_entity.type
_entity.pdbx_description
1 polymer ?
#
loop_
_entity_poly.entity_id
_entity_poly.type
_entity_poly.pdbx_seq_one_letter_code
_entity_poly.pdbx_strand_id
1 'polypeptide(L)'
;MPFPSYLDALGLHGDGAGGVYCSGFLPDVEHYPHLARVRCPAGTTKLGVMPDGSVYPCNLFFGTEEFRLGNILEDPFDAIWHDQKLDFFRQFQGNACPKKTCRLHEQCHGGCPAHGFLLAGDLAAPDPRCFVDDPGVLHKKP
;
A
#
# COMPACT_ATOMS: atom_id res chain seq x y z
N MET A 1 10.27 -16.41 15.82
CA MET A 1 10.30 -15.25 16.73
C MET A 1 9.17 -14.32 16.28
N PRO A 2 8.21 -13.93 17.14
CA PRO A 2 7.22 -12.91 16.79
C PRO A 2 7.93 -11.63 16.35
N PHE A 3 7.37 -10.90 15.38
CA PHE A 3 8.00 -9.71 14.80
C PHE A 3 8.40 -8.63 15.84
N PRO A 4 7.61 -8.37 16.90
CA PRO A 4 8.03 -7.47 17.98
C PRO A 4 9.34 -7.93 18.65
N SER A 5 9.45 -9.22 18.98
CA SER A 5 10.66 -9.79 19.57
C SER A 5 11.88 -9.75 18.64
N TYR A 6 11.66 -9.77 17.31
CA TYR A 6 12.73 -9.61 16.32
C TYR A 6 13.25 -8.17 16.27
N LEU A 7 12.37 -7.17 16.34
CA LEU A 7 12.77 -5.77 16.42
C LEU A 7 13.50 -5.46 17.73
N ASP A 8 12.99 -6.00 18.85
CA ASP A 8 13.65 -5.90 20.16
C ASP A 8 15.06 -6.50 20.12
N ALA A 9 15.22 -7.67 19.47
CA ALA A 9 16.52 -8.33 19.32
C ALA A 9 17.51 -7.54 18.44
N LEU A 10 17.03 -6.67 17.55
CA LEU A 10 17.88 -5.83 16.70
C LEU A 10 18.26 -4.50 17.35
N GLY A 11 17.72 -4.15 18.52
CA GLY A 11 18.01 -2.90 19.20
C GLY A 11 17.57 -1.66 18.40
N LEU A 12 16.66 -1.82 17.44
CA LEU A 12 16.15 -0.75 16.57
C LEU A 12 14.99 0.00 17.24
N HIS A 13 15.19 0.40 18.50
CA HIS A 13 14.30 1.33 19.19
C HIS A 13 14.96 2.70 19.18
N GLY A 14 14.73 3.48 18.12
CA GLY A 14 15.07 4.88 18.10
C GLY A 14 13.97 5.70 18.77
N ASP A 15 14.34 6.74 19.52
CA ASP A 15 13.39 7.74 20.02
C ASP A 15 12.65 8.37 18.82
N GLY A 16 11.40 7.96 18.61
CA GLY A 16 10.51 8.50 17.57
C GLY A 16 10.39 7.69 16.28
N ALA A 17 11.15 6.61 16.08
CA ALA A 17 11.03 5.73 14.91
C ALA A 17 11.14 4.25 15.30
N GLY A 18 10.04 3.50 15.16
CA GLY A 18 9.97 2.07 15.42
C GLY A 18 9.76 1.25 14.14
N GLY A 19 10.15 -0.02 14.15
CA GLY A 19 9.84 -0.93 13.06
C GLY A 19 8.33 -1.19 12.97
N VAL A 20 7.78 -1.11 11.75
CA VAL A 20 6.36 -1.44 11.47
C VAL A 20 6.29 -2.79 10.80
N TYR A 21 5.38 -3.66 11.25
CA TYR A 21 5.13 -4.92 10.57
C TYR A 21 4.40 -4.64 9.25
N CYS A 22 5.14 -4.71 8.15
CA CYS A 22 4.55 -4.66 6.83
C CYS A 22 4.03 -6.07 6.49
N SER A 23 2.75 -6.34 6.79
CA SER A 23 2.05 -7.57 6.38
C SER A 23 1.83 -7.66 4.86
N GLY A 24 2.38 -6.70 4.11
CA GLY A 24 2.39 -6.65 2.65
C GLY A 24 1.33 -5.69 2.12
N PHE A 25 0.23 -6.26 1.64
CA PHE A 25 -0.79 -5.51 0.90
C PHE A 25 -1.82 -4.80 1.79
N LEU A 26 -2.12 -5.36 2.97
CA LEU A 26 -3.16 -4.86 3.85
C LEU A 26 -2.61 -3.92 4.93
N PRO A 27 -3.38 -2.91 5.36
CA PRO A 27 -3.03 -2.10 6.52
C PRO A 27 -2.97 -2.94 7.79
N ASP A 28 -2.06 -2.57 8.71
CA ASP A 28 -2.00 -3.13 10.06
C ASP A 28 -3.11 -2.51 10.91
N VAL A 29 -4.29 -3.12 10.87
CA VAL A 29 -5.48 -2.64 11.59
C VAL A 29 -5.46 -3.00 13.08
N GLU A 30 -4.55 -3.85 13.51
CA GLU A 30 -4.39 -4.20 14.93
C GLU A 30 -3.72 -3.04 15.67
N HIS A 31 -2.63 -2.51 15.13
CA HIS A 31 -1.95 -1.34 15.70
C HIS A 31 -2.56 -0.01 15.25
N TYR A 32 -3.13 0.06 14.04
CA TYR A 32 -3.69 1.28 13.45
C TYR A 32 -5.15 1.07 12.99
N PRO A 33 -6.12 0.94 13.91
CA PRO A 33 -7.51 0.61 13.58
C PRO A 33 -8.21 1.65 12.70
N HIS A 34 -7.77 2.92 12.75
CA HIS A 34 -8.29 3.98 11.87
C HIS A 34 -7.96 3.76 10.39
N LEU A 35 -6.98 2.91 10.07
CA LEU A 35 -6.62 2.50 8.71
C LEU A 35 -7.48 1.35 8.18
N ALA A 36 -8.47 0.87 8.92
CA ALA A 36 -9.29 -0.28 8.53
C ALA A 36 -10.02 -0.14 7.20
N ARG A 37 -10.16 1.08 6.66
CA ARG A 37 -10.82 1.34 5.37
C ARG A 37 -9.86 1.67 4.23
N VAL A 38 -8.60 2.00 4.50
CA VAL A 38 -7.67 2.33 3.40
C VAL A 38 -7.34 1.08 2.58
N ARG A 39 -6.96 1.27 1.32
CA ARG A 39 -6.69 0.14 0.41
C ARG A 39 -5.39 -0.58 0.75
N CYS A 40 -4.36 0.16 1.13
CA CYS A 40 -3.04 -0.39 1.42
C CYS A 40 -2.21 0.56 2.32
N PRO A 41 -1.04 0.13 2.80
CA PRO A 41 -0.17 0.95 3.65
C PRO A 41 0.52 2.16 2.98
N ALA A 42 0.43 2.31 1.65
CA ALA A 42 1.13 3.38 0.94
C ALA A 42 0.67 4.76 1.43
N GLY A 43 1.61 5.65 1.76
CA GLY A 43 1.31 7.00 2.24
C GLY A 43 0.66 7.10 3.62
N THR A 44 0.40 5.97 4.30
CA THR A 44 -0.18 5.92 5.65
C THR A 44 0.83 5.42 6.67
N THR A 45 1.46 4.28 6.40
CA THR A 45 2.52 3.70 7.24
C THR A 45 3.72 3.22 6.43
N LYS A 46 3.72 3.43 5.10
CA LYS A 46 4.76 2.97 4.19
C LYS A 46 5.05 3.99 3.10
N LEU A 47 6.35 4.19 2.85
CA LEU A 47 6.91 4.75 1.61
C LEU A 47 7.99 3.79 1.09
N GLY A 48 8.27 3.85 -0.20
CA GLY A 48 9.39 3.17 -0.82
C GLY A 48 10.51 4.16 -1.11
N VAL A 49 11.75 3.79 -0.81
CA VAL A 49 12.94 4.60 -1.09
C VAL A 49 13.87 3.79 -2.00
N MET A 50 14.31 4.38 -3.10
CA MET A 50 15.30 3.80 -4.00
C MET A 50 16.73 4.07 -3.51
N PRO A 51 17.75 3.33 -3.98
CA PRO A 51 19.15 3.53 -3.54
C PRO A 51 19.72 4.92 -3.81
N ASP A 52 19.18 5.65 -4.79
CA ASP A 52 19.54 7.04 -5.12
C ASP A 52 18.84 8.08 -4.21
N GLY A 53 18.00 7.61 -3.27
CA GLY A 53 17.21 8.43 -2.37
C GLY A 53 15.83 8.81 -2.89
N SER A 54 15.49 8.52 -4.15
CA SER A 54 14.17 8.83 -4.72
C SER A 54 13.05 8.11 -3.96
N VAL A 55 12.00 8.84 -3.57
CA VAL A 55 10.90 8.35 -2.72
C VAL A 55 9.62 8.21 -3.53
N TYR A 56 8.88 7.14 -3.27
CA TYR A 56 7.64 6.76 -3.95
C TYR A 56 6.59 6.22 -2.96
N PRO A 57 5.28 6.19 -3.31
CA PRO A 57 4.24 5.65 -2.44
C PRO A 57 4.48 4.17 -2.06
N CYS A 58 5.02 3.38 -3.00
CA CYS A 58 5.49 2.02 -2.75
C CYS A 58 6.50 1.58 -3.81
N ASN A 59 7.13 0.42 -3.60
CA ASN A 59 8.14 -0.14 -4.49
C ASN A 59 7.65 -0.45 -5.91
N LEU A 60 6.33 -0.60 -6.12
CA LEU A 60 5.78 -0.83 -7.46
C LEU A 60 5.76 0.43 -8.34
N PHE A 61 5.97 1.61 -7.75
CA PHE A 61 6.03 2.88 -8.47
C PHE A 61 7.47 3.35 -8.76
N PHE A 62 8.48 2.58 -8.37
CA PHE A 62 9.89 2.94 -8.59
C PHE A 62 10.15 3.21 -10.09
N GLY A 63 10.78 4.36 -10.37
CA GLY A 63 11.04 4.83 -11.73
C GLY A 63 9.85 5.45 -12.47
N THR A 64 8.66 5.52 -11.85
CA THR A 64 7.49 6.18 -12.45
C THR A 64 7.43 7.64 -12.00
N GLU A 65 7.88 8.56 -12.85
CA GLU A 65 8.06 9.98 -12.47
C GLU A 65 6.79 10.65 -11.94
N GLU A 66 5.61 10.28 -12.47
CA GLU A 66 4.31 10.77 -11.99
C GLU A 66 4.06 10.50 -10.50
N PHE A 67 4.70 9.46 -9.94
CA PHE A 67 4.57 9.06 -8.54
C PHE A 67 5.81 9.38 -7.69
N ARG A 68 6.79 10.10 -8.23
CA ARG A 68 7.95 10.52 -7.46
C ARG A 68 7.52 11.60 -6.45
N LEU A 69 7.86 11.39 -5.18
CA LEU A 69 7.50 12.26 -4.06
C LEU A 69 8.63 13.23 -3.67
N GLY A 70 9.85 12.98 -4.18
CA GLY A 70 11.06 13.74 -3.84
C GLY A 70 12.27 12.83 -3.67
N ASN A 71 13.33 13.35 -3.06
CA ASN A 71 14.53 12.60 -2.68
C ASN A 71 14.80 12.77 -1.18
N ILE A 72 14.88 11.67 -0.42
CA ILE A 72 15.09 11.70 1.03
C ILE A 72 16.43 12.30 1.45
N LEU A 73 17.40 12.36 0.54
CA LEU A 73 18.73 12.93 0.77
C LEU A 73 18.78 14.44 0.54
N GLU A 74 17.77 15.00 -0.13
CA GLU A 74 17.76 16.40 -0.59
C GLU A 74 16.56 17.18 0.01
N ASP A 75 15.41 16.53 0.12
CA ASP A 75 14.15 17.14 0.54
C ASP A 75 13.83 16.83 2.01
N PRO A 76 13.21 17.77 2.75
CA PRO A 76 12.69 17.50 4.08
C PRO A 76 11.65 16.37 4.05
N PHE A 77 11.78 15.41 4.97
CA PHE A 77 10.81 14.31 5.06
C PHE A 77 9.37 14.79 5.20
N ASP A 78 9.14 15.88 5.93
CA ASP A 78 7.80 16.46 6.10
C ASP A 78 7.17 16.89 4.78
N ALA A 79 7.98 17.41 3.84
CA ALA A 79 7.51 17.79 2.51
C ALA A 79 7.16 16.55 1.67
N ILE A 80 8.02 15.52 1.70
CA ILE A 80 7.77 14.23 1.03
C ILE A 80 6.51 13.57 1.59
N TRP A 81 6.36 13.58 2.91
CA TRP A 81 5.23 12.97 3.60
C TRP A 81 3.94 13.71 3.30
N HIS A 82 3.93 15.04 3.16
CA HIS A 82 2.70 15.78 2.87
C HIS A 82 2.43 16.01 1.38
N ASP A 83 3.13 15.31 0.47
CA ASP A 83 2.88 15.38 -0.97
C ASP A 83 1.45 14.89 -1.33
N GLN A 84 0.74 15.69 -2.12
CA GLN A 84 -0.65 15.46 -2.54
C GLN A 84 -0.83 14.17 -3.36
N LYS A 85 0.24 13.65 -3.98
CA LYS A 85 0.21 12.33 -4.67
C LYS A 85 -0.17 11.19 -3.72
N LEU A 86 -0.01 11.37 -2.41
CA LEU A 86 -0.38 10.39 -1.40
C LEU A 86 -1.86 10.41 -1.03
N ASP A 87 -2.61 11.45 -1.39
CA ASP A 87 -4.00 11.64 -0.94
C ASP A 87 -4.91 10.49 -1.36
N PHE A 88 -4.71 9.96 -2.59
CA PHE A 88 -5.44 8.78 -3.07
C PHE A 88 -5.25 7.56 -2.17
N PHE A 89 -4.04 7.35 -1.64
CA PHE A 89 -3.72 6.17 -0.83
C PHE A 89 -4.16 6.34 0.63
N ARG A 90 -4.22 7.58 1.10
CA ARG A 90 -4.64 7.96 2.46
C ARG A 90 -6.14 7.87 2.68
N GLN A 91 -6.92 7.99 1.62
CA GLN A 91 -8.37 8.04 1.70
C GLN A 91 -9.00 6.88 0.95
N PHE A 92 -10.04 6.29 1.53
CA PHE A 92 -10.84 5.30 0.84
C PHE A 92 -11.94 6.00 0.04
N GLN A 93 -11.75 6.10 -1.27
CA GLN A 93 -12.71 6.69 -2.20
C GLN A 93 -13.84 5.73 -2.62
N GLY A 94 -13.81 4.48 -2.13
CA GLY A 94 -14.77 3.44 -2.48
C GLY A 94 -14.16 2.30 -3.30
N ASN A 95 -14.84 1.15 -3.30
CA ASN A 95 -14.43 -0.02 -4.07
C ASN A 95 -15.11 -0.01 -5.45
N ALA A 96 -14.33 0.31 -6.50
CA ALA A 96 -14.80 0.32 -7.89
C ALA A 96 -15.01 -1.10 -8.48
N CYS A 97 -14.72 -2.17 -7.74
CA CYS A 97 -14.92 -3.53 -8.20
C CYS A 97 -16.41 -3.79 -8.55
N PRO A 98 -16.70 -4.33 -9.75
CA PRO A 98 -18.08 -4.63 -10.14
C PRO A 98 -18.65 -5.87 -9.42
N LYS A 99 -17.80 -6.74 -8.87
CA LYS A 99 -18.19 -7.97 -8.16
C LYS A 99 -18.71 -7.68 -6.74
N LYS A 100 -19.85 -6.98 -6.62
CA LYS A 100 -20.44 -6.56 -5.33
C LYS A 100 -20.81 -7.70 -4.39
N THR A 101 -21.07 -8.89 -4.93
CA THR A 101 -21.42 -10.13 -4.20
C THR A 101 -20.20 -10.89 -3.67
N CYS A 102 -18.98 -10.48 -4.04
CA CYS A 102 -17.76 -11.15 -3.60
C CYS A 102 -17.62 -11.08 -2.07
N ARG A 103 -17.35 -12.23 -1.44
CA ARG A 103 -17.17 -12.33 0.02
C ARG A 103 -16.02 -11.48 0.56
N LEU A 104 -15.05 -11.14 -0.29
CA LEU A 104 -13.90 -10.29 0.07
C LEU A 104 -14.09 -8.83 -0.35
N HIS A 105 -15.24 -8.43 -0.90
CA HIS A 105 -15.45 -7.09 -1.46
C HIS A 105 -15.15 -5.97 -0.44
N GLU A 106 -15.62 -6.12 0.80
CA GLU A 106 -15.41 -5.16 1.89
C GLU A 106 -14.04 -5.29 2.56
N GLN A 107 -13.25 -6.33 2.25
CA GLN A 107 -11.95 -6.55 2.88
C GLN A 107 -10.80 -6.20 1.95
N CYS A 108 -10.95 -6.46 0.64
CA CYS A 108 -9.90 -6.20 -0.33
C CYS A 108 -9.87 -4.74 -0.80
N HIS A 109 -10.98 -4.00 -0.63
CA HIS A 109 -11.14 -2.62 -1.07
C HIS A 109 -10.73 -2.38 -2.54
N GLY A 110 -10.91 -3.38 -3.41
CA GLY A 110 -10.54 -3.31 -4.82
C GLY A 110 -9.09 -3.73 -5.11
N GLY A 111 -8.33 -4.21 -4.13
CA GLY A 111 -6.96 -4.71 -4.31
C GLY A 111 -5.95 -3.60 -4.62
N CYS A 112 -4.81 -3.95 -5.24
CA CYS A 112 -3.66 -3.06 -5.36
C CYS A 112 -3.82 -1.89 -6.34
N PRO A 113 -3.76 -0.63 -5.86
CA PRO A 113 -3.82 0.54 -6.75
C PRO A 113 -2.68 0.59 -7.78
N ALA A 114 -1.47 0.17 -7.40
CA ALA A 114 -0.33 0.18 -8.31
C ALA A 114 -0.53 -0.79 -9.49
N HIS A 115 -1.11 -1.98 -9.26
CA HIS A 115 -1.42 -2.89 -10.36
C HIS A 115 -2.60 -2.39 -11.21
N GLY A 116 -3.61 -1.75 -10.59
CA GLY A 116 -4.66 -1.05 -11.32
C GLY A 116 -4.09 -0.01 -12.27
N PHE A 117 -3.18 0.83 -11.78
CA PHE A 117 -2.53 1.85 -12.60
C PHE A 117 -1.62 1.25 -13.68
N LEU A 118 -0.70 0.35 -13.32
CA LEU A 118 0.29 -0.19 -14.26
C LEU A 118 -0.34 -1.00 -15.41
N LEU A 119 -1.52 -1.60 -15.21
CA LEU A 119 -2.15 -2.48 -16.19
C LEU A 119 -3.41 -1.88 -16.83
N ALA A 120 -4.09 -0.95 -16.15
CA ALA A 120 -5.32 -0.32 -16.64
C ALA A 120 -5.25 1.22 -16.72
N GLY A 121 -4.15 1.84 -16.29
CA GLY A 121 -3.95 3.29 -16.33
C GLY A 121 -4.74 4.07 -15.27
N ASP A 122 -5.36 3.39 -14.31
CA ASP A 122 -6.21 4.02 -13.28
C ASP A 122 -5.94 3.41 -11.90
N LEU A 123 -5.60 4.27 -10.93
CA LEU A 123 -5.41 3.87 -9.53
C LEU A 123 -6.68 3.30 -8.91
N ALA A 124 -7.86 3.77 -9.32
CA ALA A 124 -9.15 3.28 -8.82
C ALA A 124 -9.54 1.93 -9.43
N ALA A 125 -8.87 1.49 -10.51
CA ALA A 125 -9.17 0.23 -11.14
C ALA A 125 -9.04 -0.94 -10.15
N PRO A 126 -9.91 -1.97 -10.24
CA PRO A 126 -9.76 -3.20 -9.48
C PRO A 126 -8.44 -3.89 -9.81
N ASP A 127 -7.84 -4.55 -8.83
CA ASP A 127 -6.60 -5.32 -9.04
C ASP A 127 -6.83 -6.42 -10.09
N PRO A 128 -6.17 -6.33 -11.26
CA PRO A 128 -6.39 -7.26 -12.37
C PRO A 128 -5.86 -8.66 -12.07
N ARG A 129 -5.10 -8.84 -10.98
CA ARG A 129 -4.61 -10.15 -10.53
C ARG A 129 -5.61 -10.88 -9.64
N CYS A 130 -6.78 -10.29 -9.39
CA CYS A 130 -7.83 -10.92 -8.61
C CYS A 130 -8.20 -12.28 -9.22
N PHE A 131 -7.87 -13.34 -8.51
CA PHE A 131 -8.20 -14.73 -8.89
C PHE A 131 -9.58 -15.16 -8.39
N VAL A 132 -10.24 -14.33 -7.57
CA VAL A 132 -11.57 -14.64 -7.06
C VAL A 132 -12.56 -14.50 -8.20
N ASP A 133 -12.82 -15.64 -8.79
CA ASP A 133 -14.02 -15.89 -9.53
C ASP A 133 -15.14 -16.17 -8.52
N ASP A 134 -16.25 -15.47 -8.67
CA ASP A 134 -17.51 -15.75 -7.97
C ASP A 134 -17.92 -17.23 -8.23
N PRO A 135 -18.94 -17.84 -7.60
CA PRO A 135 -19.44 -19.19 -7.94
C PRO A 135 -19.81 -19.44 -9.42
N GLY A 136 -19.62 -18.47 -10.31
CA GLY A 136 -19.64 -18.65 -11.75
C GLY A 136 -18.35 -19.19 -12.37
N VAL A 137 -17.17 -19.10 -11.74
CA VAL A 137 -15.95 -19.72 -12.27
C VAL A 137 -15.00 -20.13 -11.13
N LEU A 138 -14.28 -21.23 -11.29
CA LEU A 138 -13.11 -21.58 -10.50
C LEU A 138 -12.02 -21.76 -11.55
N HIS A 139 -11.22 -20.73 -11.82
CA HIS A 139 -10.11 -20.93 -12.73
C HIS A 139 -9.02 -21.77 -12.03
N LYS A 140 -8.89 -23.02 -12.48
CA LYS A 140 -7.70 -23.84 -12.26
C LYS A 140 -6.48 -23.03 -12.71
N LYS A 141 -5.54 -22.82 -11.80
CA LYS A 141 -4.22 -22.28 -12.12
C LYS A 141 -3.54 -23.15 -13.20
N PRO A 142 -2.75 -22.53 -14.11
CA PRO A 142 -1.88 -23.28 -15.02
C PRO A 142 -0.83 -24.11 -14.25
#